data_AF-A0A537N1A6-F1
#
_entry.id   AF-A0A537N1A6-F1
#
_cell.length_a   1.000
_cell.length_b   1.000
_cell.length_c   1.000
_cell.angle_alpha   90.00
_cell.angle_beta   90.00
_cell.angle_gamma   90.00
#
_symmetry.space_group_name_H-M   'P 1'
#
loop_
_entity.id
_entity.type
_entity.pdbx_description
1 polymer ?
#
loop_
_entity_poly.entity_id
_entity_poly.type
_entity_poly.pdbx_seq_one_letter_code
_entity_poly.pdbx_strand_id
1 'polypeptide(L)' 'SPHREAAFEACEFLVDWLKTKAPFWKLEETPRGEKWVGAHAGDDQAAARWEKK' A
#
# COMPACT_ATOMS: atom_id res chain seq x y z
N SER A 1 -6.84 -17.79 -11.27
CA SER A 1 -7.00 -18.82 -10.23
C SER A 1 -8.31 -19.56 -10.46
N PRO A 2 -8.38 -20.89 -10.29
CA PRO A 2 -9.62 -21.67 -10.44
C PRO A 2 -10.74 -21.25 -9.48
N HIS A 3 -10.38 -20.50 -8.42
CA HIS A 3 -11.32 -19.96 -7.44
C HIS A 3 -11.02 -18.47 -7.19
N ARG A 4 -12.09 -17.66 -7.16
CA ARG A 4 -12.04 -16.20 -6.98
C ARG A 4 -11.23 -15.77 -5.75
N GLU A 5 -11.27 -16.58 -4.69
CA GLU A 5 -10.64 -16.30 -3.41
C GLU A 5 -9.12 -16.14 -3.53
N ALA A 6 -8.43 -17.10 -4.14
CA ALA A 6 -6.99 -17.00 -4.34
C ALA A 6 -6.58 -15.89 -5.33
N ALA A 7 -7.47 -15.44 -6.22
CA ALA A 7 -7.20 -14.26 -7.05
C ALA A 7 -7.29 -12.95 -6.23
N PHE A 8 -8.28 -12.82 -5.36
CA PHE A 8 -8.38 -11.67 -4.46
C PHE A 8 -7.24 -11.64 -3.45
N GLU A 9 -6.88 -12.79 -2.87
CA GLU A 9 -5.75 -12.90 -1.92
C GLU A 9 -4.42 -12.47 -2.56
N ALA A 10 -4.15 -12.93 -3.79
CA ALA A 10 -2.93 -12.52 -4.51
C ALA A 10 -2.94 -11.02 -4.87
N CYS A 11 -4.09 -10.48 -5.27
CA CYS A 11 -4.23 -9.06 -5.58
C CYS A 11 -4.02 -8.19 -4.34
N GLU A 12 -4.60 -8.60 -3.21
CA GLU A 12 -4.43 -7.97 -1.91
C GLU A 12 -2.97 -7.95 -1.45
N PHE A 13 -2.26 -9.09 -1.58
CA PHE A 13 -0.83 -9.16 -1.29
C PHE A 13 -0.03 -8.16 -2.13
N LEU A 14 -0.29 -8.09 -3.44
CA LEU A 14 0.42 -7.18 -4.34
C LEU A 14 0.20 -5.72 -3.98
N VAL A 15 -1.03 -5.34 -3.61
CA VAL A 15 -1.35 -3.96 -3.21
C VAL A 15 -0.63 -3.58 -1.92
N ASP A 16 -0.63 -4.45 -0.90
CA ASP A 16 0.03 -4.16 0.37
C ASP A 16 1.55 -4.09 0.22
N TRP A 17 2.12 -4.99 -0.58
CA TRP A 17 3.55 -4.97 -0.88
C TRP A 17 3.94 -3.70 -1.63
N LEU A 18 3.16 -3.32 -2.64
CA LEU A 18 3.41 -2.11 -3.43
C LEU A 18 3.35 -0.85 -2.57
N LYS A 19 2.35 -0.73 -1.69
CA LYS A 19 2.18 0.44 -0.83
C LYS A 19 3.26 0.62 0.22
N THR A 20 3.95 -0.45 0.61
CA THR A 20 4.98 -0.40 1.68
C THR A 20 6.40 -0.41 1.18
N LYS A 21 6.69 -1.11 0.07
CA LYS A 21 8.06 -1.27 -0.43
C LYS A 21 8.42 -0.36 -1.59
N ALA A 22 7.44 0.20 -2.29
CA ALA A 22 7.73 1.06 -3.42
C ALA A 22 7.90 2.53 -2.98
N PRO A 23 9.00 3.21 -3.37
CA PRO A 23 9.26 4.59 -3.02
C PRO A 23 8.41 5.54 -3.89
N PHE A 24 7.16 5.75 -3.50
CA PHE A 24 6.29 6.77 -4.09
C PHE A 24 6.07 7.91 -3.10
N TRP A 25 6.11 9.14 -3.62
CA TRP A 25 5.76 10.33 -2.86
C TRP A 25 4.61 11.05 -3.52
N LYS A 26 3.58 11.38 -2.73
CA LYS A 26 2.43 12.15 -3.21
C LYS A 26 2.68 13.62 -2.89
N LEU A 27 2.73 14.46 -3.91
CA LEU A 27 2.72 15.90 -3.76
C LEU A 27 1.27 16.37 -3.68
N GLU A 28 0.93 17.15 -2.65
CA GLU A 28 -0.35 17.83 -2.52
C GLU A 28 -0.14 19.33 -2.65
N GLU A 29 -0.76 19.92 -3.67
CA GLU A 29 -0.87 21.37 -3.82
C GLU A 29 -2.04 21.88 -3.00
N THR A 30 -1.77 22.81 -2.08
CA THR A 30 -2.79 23.48 -1.28
C THR A 30 -2.73 24.99 -1.49
N PRO A 31 -3.78 25.76 -1.16
CA PRO A 31 -3.72 27.22 -1.22
C PRO A 31 -2.64 27.85 -0.32
N ARG A 32 -2.04 27.07 0.59
CA ARG A 32 -0.94 27.49 1.48
C ARG A 32 0.45 27.08 0.98
N GLY A 33 0.52 26.38 -0.16
CA GLY A 33 1.75 25.87 -0.76
C GLY A 33 1.75 24.37 -0.99
N GLU A 34 2.86 23.88 -1.53
CA GLU A 34 3.13 22.48 -1.84
C GLU A 34 3.58 21.70 -0.59
N LYS A 35 3.06 20.48 -0.43
CA LYS A 35 3.43 19.57 0.64
C LYS A 35 3.64 18.17 0.08
N TRP A 36 4.76 17.55 0.44
CA TRP A 36 4.95 16.12 0.26
C TRP A 36 4.24 15.35 1.38
N VAL A 37 3.39 14.41 1.01
CA VAL A 37 2.70 13.52 1.93
C VAL A 37 3.55 12.26 2.11
N GLY A 38 3.85 11.93 3.36
CA GLY A 38 4.56 10.70 3.72
C GLY A 38 3.66 9.46 3.62
N ALA A 39 4.29 8.28 3.67
CA ALA A 39 3.58 7.00 3.71
C ALA A 39 2.63 6.92 4.91
N HIS A 40 1.51 6.21 4.76
CA HIS A 40 0.50 6.09 5.80
C HIS A 40 0.88 4.96 6.76
N ALA A 41 0.88 5.22 8.08
CA ALA A 41 1.27 4.22 9.09
C ALA A 41 0.41 2.93 9.10
N GLY A 42 -0.77 2.99 8.48
CA GLY A 42 -1.64 1.83 8.27
C GLY A 42 -1.15 0.86 7.19
N ASP A 43 -0.36 1.34 6.23
CA ASP A 43 0.17 0.48 5.15
C ASP A 43 1.16 -0.55 5.70
N ASP A 44 1.99 -0.15 6.68
CA ASP A 44 2.92 -1.06 7.37
C ASP A 44 2.19 -2.19 8.12
N GLN A 45 1.07 -1.88 8.78
CA GLN A 45 0.24 -2.88 9.46
C GLN A 45 -0.43 -3.85 8.48
N ALA A 46 -0.89 -3.34 7.33
CA ALA A 46 -1.47 -4.16 6.27
C ALA A 46 -0.42 -5.10 5.68
N ALA A 47 0.81 -4.64 5.45
CA ALA A 47 1.89 -5.52 4.96
C ALA A 47 2.35 -6.55 6.00
N ALA A 48 2.34 -6.22 7.29
CA ALA A 48 2.75 -7.12 8.37
C ALA A 48 1.92 -8.41 8.45
N ARG A 49 0.68 -8.41 7.92
CA ARG A 49 -0.17 -9.62 7.84
C ARG A 49 0.45 -10.74 7.00
N TRP A 50 1.38 -10.40 6.11
CA TRP A 50 2.04 -11.34 5.20
C TRP A 50 3.40 -11.83 5.71
N GLU A 51 3.99 -11.21 6.75
CA GLU A 51 5.32 -11.62 7.25
C GLU A 51 5.32 -12.96 8.02
N LYS A 52 4.15 -13.47 8.40
CA LYS A 52 4.00 -14.68 9.23
C LYS A 52 3.37 -15.89 8.50
N LYS A 53 3.21 -15.83 7.18
CA LYS A 53 2.65 -16.95 6.41
C LYS A 53 3.72 -17.87 5.87
#